data_AF-A0A7H4MAC3-F1
#
_entry.id   AF-A0A7H4MAC3-F1
#
_cell.length_a   1.000
_cell.length_b   1.000
_cell.length_c   1.000
_cell.angle_alpha   90.00
_cell.angle_beta   90.00
_cell.angle_gamma   90.00
#
_symmetry.space_group_name_H-M   'P 1'
#
loop_
_entity.id
_entity.type
_entity.pdbx_description
1 polymer ?
#
loop_
_entity_poly.entity_id
_entity_poly.type
_entity_poly.pdbx_seq_one_letter_code
_entity_poly.pdbx_strand_id
1 'polypeptide(L)'
;MRAPDYDDWSTEISEGFAGLNGDILVWNPVLEDAFEISSMGIRVDAEALKRQLAVTGDEDRLQLEWHQALLRGEMPQTIGGGIGQSRLTMLLLQLDHIGQVQCGRMAGAGSRKRFRAAVMNSAASVAAGGYAARYQSARYDRRCA
;
A
#
# COMPACT_ATOMS: atom_id res chain seq x y z
N MET A 1 4.45 -11.65 -6.93
CA MET A 1 5.84 -11.54 -6.45
C MET A 1 6.22 -10.06 -6.48
N ARG A 2 6.96 -9.55 -5.48
CA ARG A 2 7.48 -8.17 -5.53
C ARG A 2 8.49 -8.07 -6.67
N ALA A 3 8.65 -6.86 -7.23
CA ALA A 3 9.62 -6.66 -8.30
C ALA A 3 11.05 -6.86 -7.78
N PRO A 4 11.93 -7.52 -8.56
CA PRO A 4 13.30 -7.80 -8.13
C PRO A 4 14.23 -6.58 -8.25
N ASP A 5 13.80 -5.54 -8.95
CA ASP A 5 14.68 -4.47 -9.42
C ASP A 5 14.88 -3.33 -8.41
N TYR A 6 13.97 -3.15 -7.44
CA TYR A 6 14.00 -1.98 -6.54
C TYR A 6 13.75 -2.28 -5.07
N ASP A 7 13.11 -3.40 -4.74
CA ASP A 7 12.79 -3.76 -3.37
C ASP A 7 13.71 -4.90 -2.94
N ASP A 8 14.45 -4.73 -1.83
CA ASP A 8 15.21 -5.84 -1.28
C ASP A 8 14.29 -6.70 -0.38
N TRP A 9 13.85 -7.82 -0.92
CA TRP A 9 13.08 -8.84 -0.20
C TRP A 9 13.90 -10.10 0.08
N SER A 10 15.21 -10.08 -0.17
CA SER A 10 16.08 -11.27 -0.15
C SER A 10 17.20 -11.21 0.87
N THR A 11 17.61 -10.02 1.32
CA THR A 11 18.68 -9.88 2.33
C THR A 11 18.20 -10.39 3.68
N GLU A 12 18.98 -11.31 4.27
CA GLU A 12 18.69 -11.88 5.59
C GLU A 12 18.82 -10.82 6.69
N ILE A 13 17.83 -10.79 7.59
CA ILE A 13 17.83 -9.88 8.75
C ILE A 13 18.05 -10.64 10.05
N SER A 14 17.37 -11.79 10.20
CA SER A 14 17.43 -12.63 11.38
C SER A 14 17.11 -14.09 11.02
N GLU A 15 17.36 -15.02 11.93
CA GLU A 15 17.16 -16.45 11.68
C GLU A 15 15.74 -16.73 11.14
N GLY A 16 15.68 -17.20 9.89
CA GLY A 16 14.44 -17.55 9.19
C GLY A 16 13.69 -16.39 8.53
N PHE A 17 14.19 -15.15 8.60
CA PHE A 17 13.54 -13.98 8.00
C PHE A 17 14.48 -13.19 7.10
N ALA A 18 14.01 -12.95 5.88
CA ALA A 18 14.67 -12.13 4.86
C ALA A 18 13.74 -11.01 4.37
N GLY A 19 14.35 -9.92 3.91
CA GLY A 19 13.69 -8.80 3.23
C GLY A 19 13.69 -7.51 4.04
N LEU A 20 14.34 -6.49 3.50
CA LEU A 20 14.46 -5.14 4.06
C LEU A 20 13.32 -4.22 3.59
N ASN A 21 12.17 -4.79 3.25
CA ASN A 21 10.98 -4.10 2.79
C ASN A 21 9.73 -4.54 3.56
N GLY A 22 8.65 -3.79 3.39
CA GLY A 22 7.40 -4.08 4.07
C GLY A 22 6.25 -3.19 3.61
N ASP A 23 5.06 -3.53 4.12
CA ASP A 23 3.83 -2.79 3.89
C ASP A 23 3.29 -2.23 5.20
N ILE A 24 2.71 -1.03 5.16
CA ILE A 24 2.00 -0.46 6.29
C ILE A 24 0.53 -0.85 6.17
N LEU A 25 0.11 -1.77 7.02
CA LEU A 25 -1.27 -2.23 7.16
C LEU A 25 -1.90 -1.59 8.40
N VAL A 26 -3.10 -1.05 8.25
CA VAL A 26 -3.91 -0.55 9.37
C VAL A 26 -5.28 -1.20 9.35
N TRP A 27 -5.93 -1.34 10.51
CA TRP A 27 -7.32 -1.76 10.56
C TRP A 27 -8.24 -0.60 10.16
N ASN A 28 -9.02 -0.75 9.09
CA ASN A 28 -10.03 0.25 8.68
C ASN A 28 -11.41 -0.13 9.24
N PRO A 29 -11.93 0.58 10.25
CA PRO A 29 -13.20 0.23 10.88
C PRO A 29 -14.43 0.46 10.00
N VAL A 30 -14.32 1.22 8.90
CA VAL A 30 -15.44 1.43 7.97
C VAL A 30 -15.60 0.24 7.03
N LEU A 31 -14.48 -0.35 6.62
CA LEU A 31 -14.46 -1.54 5.78
C LEU A 31 -14.47 -2.83 6.61
N GLU A 32 -14.18 -2.74 7.90
CA GLU A 32 -13.96 -3.86 8.81
C GLU A 32 -12.90 -4.84 8.28
N ASP A 33 -11.81 -4.29 7.75
CA ASP A 33 -10.74 -5.08 7.11
C ASP A 33 -9.36 -4.43 7.27
N ALA A 34 -8.31 -5.23 7.02
CA ALA A 34 -6.94 -4.75 6.87
C ALA A 34 -6.84 -3.84 5.63
N PHE A 35 -6.24 -2.68 5.81
CA PHE A 35 -6.15 -1.64 4.80
C PHE A 35 -4.71 -1.18 4.66
N GLU A 36 -4.14 -1.48 3.50
CA GLU A 36 -2.75 -1.15 3.17
C GLU A 36 -2.64 0.30 2.68
N ILE A 37 -1.77 1.10 3.31
CA ILE A 37 -1.58 2.52 2.98
C ILE A 37 -0.23 2.81 2.32
N SER A 38 0.75 1.91 2.44
CA SER A 38 2.09 2.14 1.93
C SER A 38 2.84 0.84 1.70
N SER A 39 3.74 0.87 0.71
CA SER A 39 4.75 -0.16 0.47
C SER A 39 6.11 0.53 0.36
N MET A 40 7.07 0.11 1.19
CA MET A 40 8.38 0.75 1.33
C MET A 40 9.49 -0.26 1.60
N GLY A 41 10.74 0.14 1.39
CA GLY A 41 11.88 -0.67 1.73
C GLY A 41 13.22 -0.02 1.43
N ILE A 42 14.27 -0.61 2.00
CA ILE A 42 15.64 -0.36 1.56
C ILE A 42 15.77 -0.91 0.13
N ARG A 43 16.36 -0.10 -0.75
CA ARG A 43 16.52 -0.46 -2.16
C ARG A 43 17.60 -1.52 -2.33
N VAL A 44 17.45 -2.34 -3.36
CA VAL A 44 18.46 -3.34 -3.71
C VAL A 44 19.82 -2.69 -3.92
N ASP A 45 20.86 -3.35 -3.42
CA ASP A 45 22.23 -3.09 -3.85
C ASP A 45 22.59 -3.99 -5.05
N ALA A 46 23.83 -3.89 -5.53
CA ALA A 46 24.28 -4.65 -6.70
C ALA A 46 24.20 -6.19 -6.51
N GLU A 47 24.41 -6.68 -5.29
CA GLU A 47 24.43 -8.11 -4.99
C GLU A 47 23.01 -8.64 -4.79
N ALA A 48 22.17 -7.91 -4.07
CA ALA A 48 20.74 -8.20 -3.93
C ALA A 48 20.05 -8.17 -5.29
N LEU A 49 20.38 -7.21 -6.17
CA LEU A 49 19.81 -7.14 -7.53
C LEU A 49 20.12 -8.41 -8.32
N LYS A 50 21.39 -8.82 -8.43
CA LYS A 50 21.78 -10.05 -9.16
C LYS A 50 21.09 -11.27 -8.58
N ARG A 51 21.09 -11.41 -7.25
CA ARG A 51 20.46 -12.54 -6.55
C ARG A 51 18.97 -12.60 -6.86
N GLN A 52 18.25 -11.48 -6.75
CA GLN A 52 16.81 -11.45 -6.98
C GLN A 52 16.44 -11.69 -8.44
N LEU A 53 17.19 -11.14 -9.40
CA LEU A 53 16.97 -11.40 -10.83
C LEU A 53 17.21 -12.86 -11.20
N ALA A 54 18.22 -13.50 -10.61
CA ALA A 54 18.44 -14.94 -10.80
C ALA A 54 17.30 -15.78 -10.22
N VAL A 55 16.74 -15.38 -9.06
CA VAL A 55 15.58 -16.05 -8.45
C VAL A 55 14.31 -15.89 -9.29
N THR A 56 14.09 -14.73 -9.92
CA THR A 56 12.90 -14.50 -10.75
C THR A 56 13.07 -14.92 -12.21
N GLY A 57 14.30 -15.20 -12.65
CA GLY A 57 14.64 -15.54 -14.03
C GLY A 57 14.65 -14.34 -14.99
N ASP A 58 14.85 -13.12 -14.47
CA ASP A 58 14.85 -11.84 -15.20
C ASP A 58 16.27 -11.29 -15.45
N GLU A 59 17.29 -12.16 -15.53
CA GLU A 59 18.70 -11.74 -15.65
C GLU A 59 19.00 -10.95 -16.93
N ASP A 60 18.13 -11.04 -17.96
CA ASP A 60 18.23 -10.23 -19.18
C ASP A 60 18.12 -8.72 -18.89
N ARG A 61 17.41 -8.33 -17.81
CA ARG A 61 17.30 -6.93 -17.36
C ARG A 61 18.64 -6.32 -16.96
N LEU A 62 19.63 -7.13 -16.63
CA LEU A 62 20.98 -6.64 -16.35
C LEU A 62 21.55 -5.86 -17.53
N GLN A 63 21.08 -6.06 -18.78
CA GLN A 63 21.54 -5.29 -19.93
C GLN A 63 20.95 -3.87 -20.00
N LEU A 64 19.93 -3.56 -19.20
CA LEU A 64 19.28 -2.25 -19.20
C LEU A 64 20.14 -1.20 -18.50
N GLU A 65 20.10 0.03 -19.01
CA GLU A 65 20.95 1.14 -18.56
C GLU A 65 20.88 1.39 -17.05
N TRP A 66 19.67 1.38 -16.48
CA TRP A 66 19.46 1.59 -15.04
C TRP A 66 20.15 0.52 -14.18
N HIS A 67 20.08 -0.75 -14.59
CA HIS A 67 20.69 -1.87 -13.87
C HIS A 67 22.21 -1.79 -13.94
N GLN A 68 22.74 -1.45 -15.13
CA GLN A 68 24.16 -1.23 -15.34
C GLN A 68 24.70 -0.07 -14.49
N ALA A 69 23.95 1.03 -14.36
CA ALA A 69 24.32 2.14 -13.48
C ALA A 69 24.38 1.71 -12.00
N LEU A 70 23.45 0.86 -11.54
CA LEU A 70 23.49 0.33 -10.17
C LEU A 70 24.73 -0.54 -9.96
N LEU A 71 25.00 -1.45 -10.91
CA LEU A 71 26.13 -2.37 -10.86
C LEU A 71 27.49 -1.65 -10.90
N ARG A 72 27.56 -0.50 -11.58
CA ARG A 72 28.76 0.36 -11.60
C ARG A 72 28.92 1.25 -10.36
N GLY A 73 27.97 1.21 -9.42
CA GLY A 73 28.01 2.02 -8.21
C GLY A 73 27.75 3.51 -8.45
N GLU A 74 27.08 3.86 -9.56
CA GLU A 74 26.78 5.25 -9.92
C GLU A 74 25.57 5.81 -9.15
N MET A 75 24.82 4.95 -8.47
CA MET A 75 23.66 5.30 -7.68
C MET A 75 23.92 5.11 -6.18
N PRO A 76 23.47 6.03 -5.32
CA PRO A 76 23.61 5.88 -3.88
C PRO A 76 22.65 4.81 -3.32
N GLN A 77 23.01 4.23 -2.18
CA GLN A 77 22.08 3.42 -1.40
C GLN A 77 20.93 4.31 -0.91
N THR A 78 19.69 3.85 -1.11
CA THR A 78 18.49 4.61 -0.73
C THR A 78 17.48 3.75 0.01
N ILE A 79 16.58 4.42 0.72
CA ILE A 79 15.33 3.86 1.23
C ILE A 79 14.19 4.66 0.60
N GLY A 80 13.12 4.00 0.19
CA GLY A 80 11.99 4.71 -0.39
C GLY A 80 10.71 3.90 -0.36
N GLY A 81 9.66 4.49 -0.91
CA GLY A 81 8.39 3.82 -1.09
C GLY A 81 7.29 4.77 -1.50
N GLY A 82 6.07 4.27 -1.54
CA GLY A 82 4.88 5.03 -1.91
C GLY A 82 3.86 5.05 -0.79
N ILE A 83 3.20 6.19 -0.61
CA ILE A 83 2.01 6.31 0.24
C ILE A 83 0.83 6.58 -0.69
N GLY A 84 -0.20 5.73 -0.62
CA GLY A 84 -1.37 5.85 -1.47
C GLY A 84 -2.22 7.05 -1.08
N GLN A 85 -2.10 8.18 -1.77
CA GLN A 85 -2.80 9.42 -1.42
C GLN A 85 -4.32 9.21 -1.26
N SER A 86 -4.99 8.65 -2.27
CA SER A 86 -6.45 8.40 -2.20
C SER A 86 -6.82 7.40 -1.10
N ARG A 87 -5.97 6.39 -0.84
CA ARG A 87 -6.21 5.44 0.25
C ARG A 87 -6.11 6.12 1.61
N LEU A 88 -5.08 6.94 1.81
CA LEU A 88 -4.90 7.71 3.04
C LEU A 88 -6.07 8.69 3.25
N THR A 89 -6.47 9.43 2.21
CA THR A 89 -7.62 10.35 2.28
C THR A 89 -8.92 9.61 2.60
N MET A 90 -9.19 8.48 1.94
CA MET A 90 -10.37 7.64 2.22
C MET A 90 -10.38 7.16 3.69
N LEU A 91 -9.24 6.69 4.20
CA LEU A 91 -9.10 6.24 5.58
C LEU A 91 -9.35 7.38 6.57
N LEU A 92 -8.71 8.54 6.38
CA LEU A 92 -8.83 9.68 7.29
C LEU A 92 -10.24 10.27 7.29
N LEU A 93 -10.89 10.31 6.14
CA LEU A 93 -12.26 10.78 5.99
C LEU A 93 -13.31 9.69 6.28
N GLN A 94 -12.89 8.49 6.71
CA GLN A 94 -13.76 7.37 7.06
C GLN A 94 -14.80 7.08 5.95
N LEU A 95 -14.32 7.12 4.71
CA LEU A 95 -15.10 6.91 3.51
C LEU A 95 -15.11 5.42 3.15
N ASP A 96 -16.25 4.93 2.68
CA ASP A 96 -16.48 3.51 2.39
C ASP A 96 -15.99 3.10 0.99
N HIS A 97 -15.69 4.08 0.13
CA HIS A 97 -15.26 3.80 -1.23
C HIS A 97 -14.23 4.81 -1.76
N ILE A 98 -13.10 4.32 -2.28
CA ILE A 98 -11.96 5.15 -2.77
C ILE A 98 -12.36 6.15 -3.87
N GLY A 99 -13.34 5.78 -4.71
CA GLY A 99 -13.91 6.66 -5.74
C GLY A 99 -14.55 7.95 -5.20
N GLN A 100 -14.80 8.06 -3.89
CA GLN A 100 -15.32 9.29 -3.25
C GLN A 100 -14.24 10.38 -3.16
N VAL A 101 -12.96 10.01 -3.23
CA VAL A 101 -11.81 10.93 -3.17
C VAL A 101 -10.98 10.91 -4.45
N GLN A 102 -11.32 10.06 -5.43
CA GLN A 102 -10.58 9.89 -6.66
C GLN A 102 -11.50 9.82 -7.89
N CYS A 103 -11.22 10.67 -8.87
CA CYS A 103 -11.86 10.59 -10.19
C CYS A 103 -11.25 9.43 -10.99
N GLY A 104 -11.88 8.26 -10.93
CA GLY A 104 -11.46 7.05 -11.65
C GLY A 104 -12.58 6.43 -12.47
N ARG A 105 -12.22 5.46 -13.32
CA ARG A 105 -13.21 4.63 -14.03
C ARG A 105 -13.71 3.53 -13.09
N MET A 106 -15.03 3.43 -12.95
CA MET A 106 -15.68 2.34 -12.24
C MET A 106 -16.42 1.41 -13.22
N ALA A 107 -16.20 0.10 -13.06
CA ALA A 107 -16.78 -0.92 -13.94
C ALA A 107 -18.29 -1.10 -13.71
N GLY A 108 -19.05 -1.18 -14.81
CA GLY A 108 -20.47 -1.54 -14.79
C GLY A 108 -21.43 -0.43 -14.32
N ALA A 109 -22.65 -0.44 -14.86
CA ALA A 109 -23.71 0.48 -14.42
C ALA A 109 -24.19 0.19 -12.98
N GLY A 110 -24.13 -1.07 -12.54
CA GLY A 110 -24.50 -1.49 -11.19
C GLY A 110 -23.59 -0.90 -10.10
N SER A 111 -22.27 -0.97 -10.29
CA SER A 111 -21.30 -0.42 -9.33
C SER A 111 -21.42 1.09 -9.22
N ARG A 112 -21.66 1.79 -10.34
CA ARG A 112 -21.91 3.25 -10.34
C ARG A 112 -23.18 3.63 -9.59
N LYS A 113 -24.25 2.84 -9.71
CA LYS A 113 -25.49 3.04 -8.94
C LYS A 113 -25.27 2.85 -7.44
N ARG A 114 -24.56 1.77 -7.04
CA ARG A 114 -24.21 1.50 -5.64
C ARG A 114 -23.31 2.58 -5.05
N PHE A 115 -22.30 3.02 -5.81
CA PHE A 115 -21.43 4.12 -5.44
C PHE A 115 -22.20 5.42 -5.22
N ARG A 116 -23.12 5.77 -6.13
CA ARG A 116 -23.95 6.97 -5.99
C ARG A 116 -24.81 6.93 -4.72
N ALA A 117 -25.35 5.76 -4.36
CA ALA A 117 -26.09 5.59 -3.12
C ALA A 117 -25.18 5.77 -1.87
N ALA A 118 -23.98 5.21 -1.88
CA ALA A 118 -22.98 5.36 -0.81
C ALA A 118 -22.53 6.81 -0.61
N VAL A 119 -22.29 7.57 -1.69
CA VAL A 119 -21.97 9.00 -1.63
C VAL A 119 -23.08 9.81 -0.96
N MET A 120 -24.34 9.56 -1.33
CA MET A 120 -25.49 10.30 -0.78
C MET A 120 -25.70 10.01 0.71
N ASN A 121 -25.51 8.75 1.14
CA ASN A 121 -25.60 8.37 2.56
C ASN A 121 -24.45 8.95 3.39
N SER A 122 -23.23 8.98 2.83
CA SER A 122 -22.06 9.53 3.51
C SER A 122 -22.21 11.04 3.72
N ALA A 123 -22.67 11.79 2.72
CA ALA A 123 -22.94 13.23 2.84
C ALA A 123 -23.95 13.55 3.97
N ALA A 124 -24.97 12.72 4.15
CA ALA A 124 -25.94 12.87 5.25
C ALA A 124 -25.30 12.62 6.64
N SER A 125 -24.40 11.64 6.76
CA SER A 125 -23.67 11.35 8.00
C SER A 125 -22.70 12.48 8.39
N VAL A 126 -22.03 13.08 7.40
CA VAL A 126 -21.13 14.22 7.62
C VAL A 126 -21.89 15.46 8.08
N ALA A 127 -23.02 15.75 7.43
CA ALA A 127 -23.89 16.88 7.80
C ALA A 127 -24.47 16.76 9.22
N ALA A 128 -24.58 15.53 9.75
CA ALA A 128 -25.08 15.25 11.10
C ALA A 128 -24.00 15.26 12.20
N GLY A 129 -22.75 15.65 11.91
CA GLY A 129 -21.67 15.72 12.91
C GLY A 129 -21.12 14.36 13.37
N GLY A 130 -21.40 13.27 12.63
CA GLY A 130 -21.14 11.89 13.05
C GLY A 130 -19.69 11.41 13.09
N TYR A 131 -18.72 12.24 12.67
CA TYR A 131 -17.31 11.82 12.60
C TYR A 131 -16.69 11.42 13.94
N ALA A 132 -17.11 12.05 15.05
CA ALA A 132 -16.58 11.77 16.38
C ALA A 132 -17.17 10.50 17.03
N ALA A 133 -18.38 10.09 16.63
CA ALA A 133 -19.13 9.06 17.35
C ALA A 133 -18.69 7.61 17.03
N ARG A 134 -18.08 7.36 15.86
CA ARG A 134 -17.76 6.00 15.40
C ARG A 134 -16.43 5.43 15.94
N TYR A 135 -15.50 6.29 16.38
CA TYR A 135 -14.22 5.81 16.93
C TYR A 135 -14.35 5.36 18.39
N GLN A 136 -15.27 5.95 19.17
CA GLN A 136 -15.46 5.60 20.58
C GLN A 136 -16.20 4.28 20.80
N SER A 137 -17.09 3.86 19.88
CA SER A 137 -17.78 2.57 19.99
C SER A 137 -16.86 1.37 19.75
N ALA A 138 -15.86 1.49 18.86
CA ALA A 138 -14.91 0.42 18.57
C ALA A 138 -13.91 0.11 19.71
N ARG A 139 -13.73 1.03 20.68
CA ARG A 139 -12.91 0.79 21.88
C ARG A 139 -13.67 0.10 23.02
N TYR A 140 -15.00 0.09 23.00
CA TYR A 140 -15.77 -0.49 24.10
C TYR A 140 -15.98 -2.00 23.95
N ASP A 141 -15.97 -2.52 22.72
CA ASP A 141 -16.31 -3.92 22.45
C ASP A 141 -15.11 -4.90 22.54
N ARG A 142 -13.87 -4.41 22.63
CA ARG A 142 -12.65 -5.26 22.72
C ARG A 142 -12.04 -5.36 24.11
N ARG A 143 -12.81 -5.11 25.17
CA ARG A 143 -12.40 -5.45 26.55
C ARG A 143 -12.94 -6.80 27.04
N CYS A 144 -13.71 -7.51 26.21
CA CYS A 144 -14.25 -8.83 26.52
C CYS A 144 -14.22 -9.74 25.27
N ALA A 145 -13.04 -10.25 24.90
CA ALA A 145 -12.87 -11.49 24.12
C ALA A 145 -11.41 -11.92 24.20
#